data_AF-A0A643BKF3-F1
#
_entry.id   AF-A0A643BKF3-F1
#
_cell.length_a   1.000
_cell.length_b   1.000
_cell.length_c   1.000
_cell.angle_alpha   90.00
_cell.angle_beta   90.00
_cell.angle_gamma   90.00
#
_symmetry.space_group_name_H-M   'P 1'
#
loop_
_entity.id
_entity.type
_entity.pdbx_description
1 polymer ?
#
loop_
_entity_poly.entity_id
_entity_poly.type
_entity_poly.pdbx_seq_one_letter_code
_entity_poly.pdbx_strand_id
1 'polypeptide(L)'
;TGDDDDWDEDWDEPKASSPYFKDSEAAEAGGAPRGGSRAGASSMKLPLNKFPGFAKPGMEQYLLAKQLAKPKEKIPIIVGDYGPMWVYPTSTFDCVVADPRKGSKMYGLKSYIEYQLTPTNTNRSVNHRYKHFDWLYERLLVKFGSAIPIPSLPDKQVTGRFEEEFIKMRMERLQAWMTRMCRHPVISESEVFQQFLNFRDEKEWKTGKRKAEKDELVGVMIFSTMEPEAPDLDLVEIEQKCDAVGKFTKAMDDGVKELLTVGQEHWKRCTGPLPKEYQKIGKALQSLATVFSSSGYQGETDLNDAITEAGKTYEEIASLVAEQICFIDTTAFCISQGAIEKVKESDKLVATSKITPQDKQNMVKRVGTMSYALQAEMNHFHSNRIYDYNSVIRLYLEQQVQFYETIAEKLRQALGRFPVM
;
A
#
# COMPACT_ATOMS: atom_id res chain seq x y z
N THR A 1 36.61 -28.38 -4.89
CA THR A 1 35.96 -28.53 -6.20
C THR A 1 34.99 -29.68 -6.09
N GLY A 2 33.76 -29.38 -5.69
CA GLY A 2 32.74 -30.38 -5.42
C GLY A 2 31.39 -29.67 -5.25
N ASP A 3 30.42 -30.16 -6.03
CA ASP A 3 28.97 -30.19 -5.87
C ASP A 3 28.32 -29.24 -4.85
N ASP A 4 27.51 -28.30 -5.34
CA ASP A 4 26.48 -27.59 -4.55
C ASP A 4 25.44 -26.89 -5.46
N ASP A 5 24.90 -27.59 -6.48
CA ASP A 5 23.95 -26.98 -7.45
C ASP A 5 22.62 -27.75 -7.63
N ASP A 6 22.20 -28.56 -6.65
CA ASP A 6 21.09 -29.51 -6.84
C ASP A 6 19.89 -29.38 -5.85
N TRP A 7 19.66 -28.22 -5.22
CA TRP A 7 18.71 -28.16 -4.08
C TRP A 7 17.65 -27.05 -4.10
N ASP A 8 17.29 -26.53 -5.29
CA ASP A 8 16.15 -25.61 -5.47
C ASP A 8 15.04 -26.19 -6.40
N GLU A 9 15.07 -27.50 -6.72
CA GLU A 9 14.12 -28.11 -7.68
C GLU A 9 12.65 -28.18 -7.19
N ASP A 10 12.39 -28.13 -5.88
CA ASP A 10 11.08 -28.48 -5.33
C ASP A 10 10.01 -27.35 -5.37
N TRP A 11 10.32 -26.20 -5.98
CA TRP A 11 9.41 -25.03 -5.98
C TRP A 11 9.03 -24.50 -7.36
N ASP A 12 9.44 -25.17 -8.45
CA ASP A 12 9.26 -24.70 -9.84
C ASP A 12 8.19 -25.47 -10.64
N GLU A 13 7.19 -26.09 -10.02
CA GLU A 13 6.00 -26.55 -10.77
C GLU A 13 4.93 -25.45 -10.93
N PRO A 14 4.46 -25.17 -12.18
CA PRO A 14 3.44 -24.18 -12.43
C PRO A 14 2.04 -24.73 -12.11
N LYS A 15 1.38 -24.22 -11.05
CA LYS A 15 -0.06 -24.43 -10.88
C LYS A 15 -0.85 -23.59 -11.88
N ALA A 16 -1.79 -24.27 -12.52
CA ALA A 16 -2.57 -23.88 -13.68
C ALA A 16 -3.17 -22.46 -13.65
N SER A 17 -3.16 -21.87 -14.84
CA SER A 17 -3.82 -20.63 -15.26
C SER A 17 -5.23 -20.43 -14.69
N SER A 18 -5.45 -19.30 -14.02
CA SER A 18 -6.79 -18.75 -13.76
C SER A 18 -7.23 -17.90 -14.97
N PRO A 19 -8.41 -18.12 -15.56
CA PRO A 19 -8.86 -17.37 -16.71
C PRO A 19 -9.44 -16.01 -16.29
N TYR A 20 -9.00 -14.98 -17.02
CA TYR A 20 -9.42 -13.60 -16.92
C TYR A 20 -10.93 -13.39 -17.05
N PHE A 21 -11.44 -12.46 -16.25
CA PHE A 21 -12.68 -11.73 -16.46
C PHE A 21 -12.71 -11.14 -17.88
N LYS A 22 -13.75 -11.47 -18.63
CA LYS A 22 -14.14 -10.77 -19.86
C LYS A 22 -15.61 -10.41 -19.71
N ASP A 23 -15.89 -9.13 -19.55
CA ASP A 23 -17.25 -8.57 -19.64
C ASP A 23 -17.79 -8.75 -21.06
N SER A 24 -19.07 -9.12 -21.18
CA SER A 24 -20.03 -8.55 -22.15
C SER A 24 -21.43 -9.17 -22.01
N GLU A 25 -22.39 -8.29 -21.72
CA GLU A 25 -23.73 -8.14 -22.31
C GLU A 25 -24.82 -9.24 -22.22
N ALA A 26 -26.02 -8.74 -21.97
CA ALA A 26 -27.30 -9.43 -21.85
C ALA A 26 -27.98 -9.64 -23.21
N ALA A 27 -28.69 -10.77 -23.38
CA ALA A 27 -29.97 -10.87 -24.09
C ALA A 27 -30.61 -12.28 -23.98
N GLU A 28 -31.84 -12.29 -23.47
CA GLU A 28 -33.04 -13.10 -23.74
C GLU A 28 -33.07 -14.64 -23.98
N ALA A 29 -33.93 -15.26 -23.16
CA ALA A 29 -35.07 -16.15 -23.48
C ALA A 29 -34.89 -17.66 -23.80
N GLY A 30 -35.53 -18.48 -22.95
CA GLY A 30 -36.48 -19.53 -23.40
C GLY A 30 -36.17 -21.00 -23.05
N GLY A 31 -37.06 -21.63 -22.26
CA GLY A 31 -37.43 -23.05 -22.41
C GLY A 31 -36.99 -24.04 -21.30
N ALA A 32 -37.97 -24.54 -20.54
CA ALA A 32 -37.88 -25.65 -19.59
C ALA A 32 -38.61 -26.91 -20.16
N PRO A 33 -38.75 -28.05 -19.44
CA PRO A 33 -37.78 -28.89 -18.72
C PRO A 33 -37.99 -30.42 -19.01
N ARG A 34 -37.08 -31.32 -18.58
CA ARG A 34 -37.44 -32.70 -18.13
C ARG A 34 -36.31 -33.51 -17.46
N GLY A 35 -36.57 -33.94 -16.21
CA GLY A 35 -36.15 -35.18 -15.48
C GLY A 35 -34.65 -35.53 -15.37
N GLY A 36 -34.06 -35.92 -14.24
CA GLY A 36 -34.52 -36.21 -12.87
C GLY A 36 -33.57 -37.26 -12.23
N SER A 37 -32.84 -36.91 -11.15
CA SER A 37 -32.59 -37.74 -9.95
C SER A 37 -31.34 -37.35 -9.13
N ARG A 38 -31.60 -37.11 -7.83
CA ARG A 38 -30.81 -37.29 -6.60
C ARG A 38 -29.72 -36.29 -6.15
N ALA A 39 -30.07 -35.71 -5.00
CA ALA A 39 -29.28 -35.47 -3.77
C ALA A 39 -28.32 -34.29 -3.75
N GLY A 40 -28.50 -33.44 -2.72
CA GLY A 40 -27.89 -32.13 -2.61
C GLY A 40 -26.39 -32.14 -2.31
N ALA A 41 -25.73 -31.07 -2.73
CA ALA A 41 -24.42 -30.67 -2.23
C ALA A 41 -24.38 -29.14 -2.14
N SER A 42 -24.24 -28.71 -0.90
CA SER A 42 -24.03 -27.35 -0.41
C SER A 42 -23.03 -26.53 -1.24
N SER A 43 -23.34 -25.25 -1.42
CA SER A 43 -22.38 -24.21 -1.81
C SER A 43 -21.20 -24.23 -0.83
N MET A 44 -20.10 -24.86 -1.24
CA MET A 44 -18.89 -24.91 -0.43
C MET A 44 -18.17 -23.56 -0.54
N LYS A 45 -18.45 -22.69 0.43
CA LYS A 45 -17.52 -21.65 0.88
C LYS A 45 -16.18 -22.33 1.14
N LEU A 46 -15.12 -21.91 0.44
CA LEU A 46 -13.77 -22.41 0.67
C LEU A 46 -13.38 -22.18 2.14
N PRO A 47 -13.20 -23.25 2.94
CA PRO A 47 -12.80 -23.12 4.33
C PRO A 47 -11.29 -22.87 4.37
N LEU A 48 -10.87 -21.76 4.99
CA LEU A 48 -9.47 -21.36 5.20
C LEU A 48 -8.63 -22.33 6.06
N ASN A 49 -9.15 -23.51 6.40
CA ASN A 49 -8.44 -24.54 7.13
C ASN A 49 -8.29 -25.78 6.25
N LYS A 50 -7.16 -25.90 5.54
CA LYS A 50 -6.57 -27.17 5.09
C LYS A 50 -5.19 -26.95 4.47
N PHE A 51 -4.21 -26.61 5.31
CA PHE A 51 -2.83 -27.05 5.14
C PHE A 51 -2.48 -27.97 6.31
N PRO A 52 -1.92 -29.17 6.10
CA PRO A 52 -1.48 -30.02 7.19
C PRO A 52 -0.17 -29.45 7.77
N GLY A 53 -0.17 -29.08 9.05
CA GLY A 53 1.06 -28.75 9.81
C GLY A 53 1.20 -27.34 10.38
N PHE A 54 0.33 -26.39 10.02
CA PHE A 54 0.31 -25.04 10.60
C PHE A 54 -1.10 -24.66 11.03
N ALA A 55 -1.51 -25.09 12.24
CA ALA A 55 -2.61 -24.42 12.91
C ALA A 55 -2.08 -23.04 13.34
N LYS A 56 -2.47 -21.97 12.62
CA LYS A 56 -2.26 -20.61 13.13
C LYS A 56 -2.83 -20.56 14.55
N PRO A 57 -2.11 -20.01 15.54
CA PRO A 57 -2.65 -19.89 16.89
C PRO A 57 -3.99 -19.17 16.82
N GLY A 58 -5.06 -19.89 17.17
CA GLY A 58 -6.40 -19.32 17.15
C GLY A 58 -6.53 -18.23 18.21
N MET A 59 -7.42 -17.27 18.01
CA MET A 59 -7.75 -16.26 19.02
C MET A 59 -8.06 -16.88 20.39
N GLU A 60 -8.71 -18.04 20.40
CA GLU A 60 -8.99 -18.84 21.59
C GLU A 60 -7.72 -19.28 22.32
N GLN A 61 -6.65 -19.60 21.60
CA GLN A 61 -5.37 -20.00 22.18
C GLN A 61 -4.72 -18.87 22.96
N TYR A 62 -4.78 -17.63 22.48
CA TYR A 62 -4.27 -16.47 23.22
C TYR A 62 -5.17 -16.12 24.40
N LEU A 63 -6.49 -15.98 24.16
CA LEU A 63 -7.43 -15.53 25.19
C LEU A 63 -7.56 -16.54 26.35
N LEU A 64 -7.53 -17.84 26.07
CA LEU A 64 -7.72 -18.90 27.07
C LEU A 64 -6.43 -19.58 27.53
N ALA A 65 -5.25 -19.13 27.07
CA ALA A 65 -3.97 -19.70 27.52
C ALA A 65 -3.87 -19.66 29.05
N LYS A 66 -3.66 -20.81 29.70
CA LYS A 66 -3.44 -20.87 31.15
C LYS A 66 -2.16 -20.16 31.58
N GLN A 67 -1.13 -20.20 30.75
CA GLN A 67 0.15 -19.54 30.98
C GLN A 67 0.77 -19.15 29.64
N LEU A 68 1.09 -17.88 29.46
CA LEU A 68 1.85 -17.39 28.30
C LEU A 68 3.34 -17.52 28.62
N ALA A 69 4.14 -17.95 27.65
CA ALA A 69 5.58 -17.86 27.78
C ALA A 69 5.96 -16.39 27.97
N LYS A 70 6.84 -16.09 28.94
CA LYS A 70 7.38 -14.72 29.09
C LYS A 70 8.23 -14.42 27.86
N PRO A 71 7.82 -13.49 26.99
CA PRO A 71 8.60 -13.19 25.81
C PRO A 71 9.89 -12.48 26.19
N LYS A 72 10.95 -12.74 25.43
CA LYS A 72 12.24 -12.06 25.59
C LYS A 72 12.20 -10.61 25.09
N GLU A 73 11.32 -10.35 24.13
CA GLU A 73 11.07 -9.05 23.52
C GLU A 73 9.78 -8.47 24.11
N LYS A 74 9.84 -7.20 24.53
CA LYS A 74 8.73 -6.47 25.12
C LYS A 74 8.46 -5.23 24.29
N ILE A 75 7.19 -5.01 23.97
CA ILE A 75 6.71 -3.86 23.21
C ILE A 75 5.93 -2.97 24.19
N PRO A 76 6.54 -1.88 24.70
CA PRO A 76 5.88 -1.00 25.65
C PRO A 76 4.80 -0.15 24.97
N ILE A 77 3.69 0.05 25.67
CA ILE A 77 2.64 1.02 25.29
C ILE A 77 2.49 1.99 26.46
N ILE A 78 2.69 3.28 26.19
CA ILE A 78 2.58 4.35 27.18
C ILE A 78 1.33 5.18 26.93
N VAL A 79 0.89 5.96 27.91
CA VAL A 79 -0.22 6.91 27.74
C VAL A 79 0.35 8.32 27.65
N GLY A 80 0.17 8.95 26.49
CA GLY A 80 0.52 10.36 26.26
C GLY A 80 -0.71 11.27 26.25
N ASP A 81 -0.52 12.51 25.80
CA ASP A 81 -1.58 13.54 25.76
C ASP A 81 -2.80 13.15 24.90
N TYR A 82 -2.58 12.27 23.90
CA TYR A 82 -3.61 11.77 23.00
C TYR A 82 -4.05 10.33 23.32
N GLY A 83 -3.75 9.85 24.54
CA GLY A 83 -4.07 8.49 24.98
C GLY A 83 -2.94 7.49 24.68
N PRO A 84 -3.26 6.19 24.55
CA PRO A 84 -2.25 5.14 24.35
C PRO A 84 -1.42 5.36 23.09
N MET A 85 -0.11 5.18 23.17
CA MET A 85 0.81 5.35 22.04
C MET A 85 2.00 4.40 22.16
N TRP A 86 2.56 4.05 21.00
CA TRP A 86 3.83 3.35 20.93
C TRP A 86 4.95 4.24 21.49
N VAL A 87 5.97 3.62 22.09
CA VAL A 87 7.21 4.32 22.44
C VAL A 87 8.02 4.53 21.16
N TYR A 88 8.23 5.79 20.78
CA TYR A 88 9.03 6.13 19.61
C TYR A 88 10.51 6.13 19.96
N PRO A 89 11.39 5.65 19.06
CA PRO A 89 12.83 5.68 19.27
C PRO A 89 13.33 7.13 19.35
N THR A 90 14.35 7.37 20.17
CA THR A 90 14.98 8.70 20.29
C THR A 90 15.75 9.10 19.04
N SER A 91 16.22 8.11 18.27
CA SER A 91 16.86 8.29 16.97
C SER A 91 16.06 7.58 15.88
N THR A 92 15.52 8.35 14.94
CA THR A 92 14.85 7.80 13.75
C THR A 92 15.88 7.45 12.69
N PHE A 93 15.62 6.40 11.91
CA PHE A 93 16.38 6.07 10.70
C PHE A 93 15.44 5.90 9.51
N ASP A 94 15.99 5.99 8.30
CA ASP A 94 15.30 5.70 7.05
C ASP A 94 16.14 4.71 6.23
N CYS A 95 15.61 4.22 5.11
CA CYS A 95 16.32 3.31 4.23
C CYS A 95 16.13 3.71 2.77
N VAL A 96 17.23 3.98 2.08
CA VAL A 96 17.22 4.32 0.65
C VAL A 96 17.12 3.05 -0.18
N VAL A 97 16.18 3.02 -1.12
CA VAL A 97 15.98 1.98 -2.14
C VAL A 97 16.45 2.53 -3.48
N ALA A 98 17.55 2.01 -3.99
CA ALA A 98 18.20 2.56 -5.18
C ALA A 98 18.83 1.46 -6.07
N ASP A 99 19.54 1.90 -7.10
CA ASP A 99 20.39 1.08 -7.97
C ASP A 99 19.73 -0.23 -8.45
N PRO A 100 18.67 -0.14 -9.28
CA PRO A 100 18.05 -1.33 -9.84
C PRO A 100 19.06 -2.04 -10.77
N ARG A 101 19.49 -3.25 -10.38
CA ARG A 101 20.49 -4.04 -11.11
C ARG A 101 19.89 -5.36 -11.57
N LYS A 102 20.26 -5.79 -12.78
CA LYS A 102 19.85 -7.09 -13.31
C LYS A 102 20.74 -8.20 -12.74
N GLY A 103 20.19 -8.97 -11.81
CA GLY A 103 20.80 -10.20 -11.32
C GLY A 103 20.46 -11.39 -12.21
N SER A 104 21.32 -12.41 -12.18
CA SER A 104 21.10 -13.69 -12.85
C SER A 104 21.15 -14.85 -11.85
N LYS A 105 20.51 -15.97 -12.21
CA LYS A 105 20.52 -17.26 -11.51
C LYS A 105 20.63 -18.36 -12.56
N MET A 106 21.07 -19.55 -12.14
CA MET A 106 21.21 -20.73 -13.00
C MET A 106 22.05 -20.41 -14.25
N TYR A 107 23.25 -19.87 -14.06
CA TYR A 107 24.17 -19.50 -15.15
C TYR A 107 23.55 -18.62 -16.25
N GLY A 108 22.62 -17.74 -15.89
CA GLY A 108 21.98 -16.79 -16.82
C GLY A 108 20.59 -17.21 -17.31
N LEU A 109 20.12 -18.42 -16.99
CA LEU A 109 18.82 -18.92 -17.44
C LEU A 109 17.63 -18.16 -16.83
N LYS A 110 17.80 -17.64 -15.60
CA LYS A 110 16.79 -16.81 -14.93
C LYS A 110 17.39 -15.44 -14.57
N SER A 111 16.73 -14.37 -15.01
CA SER A 111 17.09 -12.99 -14.65
C SER A 111 16.04 -12.35 -13.73
N TYR A 112 16.47 -11.41 -12.89
CA TYR A 112 15.62 -10.63 -11.98
C TYR A 112 16.22 -9.25 -11.72
N ILE A 113 15.42 -8.32 -11.19
CA ILE A 113 15.90 -7.02 -10.73
C ILE A 113 16.13 -7.08 -9.22
N GLU A 114 17.30 -6.63 -8.80
CA GLU A 114 17.69 -6.38 -7.42
C GLU A 114 17.72 -4.88 -7.16
N TYR A 115 17.34 -4.51 -5.94
CA TYR A 115 17.38 -3.16 -5.43
C TYR A 115 18.39 -3.12 -4.30
N GLN A 116 19.23 -2.09 -4.28
CA GLN A 116 20.13 -1.82 -3.19
C GLN A 116 19.38 -1.09 -2.07
N LEU A 117 19.47 -1.61 -0.85
CA LEU A 117 18.93 -1.02 0.37
C LEU A 117 20.06 -0.46 1.21
N THR A 118 20.00 0.83 1.55
CA THR A 118 21.02 1.49 2.39
C THR A 118 20.35 2.18 3.58
N PRO A 119 20.38 1.58 4.78
CA PRO A 119 19.89 2.20 6.01
C PRO A 119 20.76 3.38 6.44
N THR A 120 20.14 4.48 6.88
CA THR A 120 20.88 5.70 7.27
C THR A 120 21.67 5.57 8.56
N ASN A 121 21.34 4.61 9.42
CA ASN A 121 22.00 4.38 10.70
C ASN A 121 23.28 3.56 10.59
N THR A 122 23.40 2.68 9.58
CA THR A 122 24.59 1.82 9.40
C THR A 122 25.42 2.21 8.18
N ASN A 123 24.81 2.85 7.17
CA ASN A 123 25.40 3.12 5.86
C ASN A 123 25.96 1.87 5.15
N ARG A 124 25.47 0.67 5.52
CA ARG A 124 25.84 -0.59 4.88
C ARG A 124 24.74 -1.01 3.94
N SER A 125 25.10 -1.24 2.69
CA SER A 125 24.11 -1.61 1.67
C SER A 125 23.93 -3.12 1.58
N VAL A 126 22.69 -3.57 1.43
CA VAL A 126 22.33 -4.96 1.11
C VAL A 126 21.47 -4.99 -0.15
N ASN A 127 21.50 -6.10 -0.89
CA ASN A 127 20.75 -6.22 -2.14
C ASN A 127 19.55 -7.16 -1.97
N HIS A 128 18.37 -6.71 -2.39
CA HIS A 128 17.17 -7.51 -2.40
C HIS A 128 16.43 -7.43 -3.74
N ARG A 129 16.07 -8.59 -4.27
CA ARG A 129 15.04 -8.67 -5.33
C ARG A 129 13.64 -8.50 -4.75
N TYR A 130 12.68 -8.13 -5.60
CA TYR A 130 11.27 -7.99 -5.21
C TYR A 130 10.71 -9.20 -4.43
N LYS A 131 11.10 -10.44 -4.79
CA LYS A 131 10.67 -11.66 -4.07
C LYS A 131 11.10 -11.69 -2.59
N HIS A 132 12.19 -11.00 -2.23
CA HIS A 132 12.61 -10.88 -0.84
C HIS A 132 11.72 -9.89 -0.07
N PHE A 133 11.27 -8.80 -0.70
CA PHE A 133 10.27 -7.89 -0.12
C PHE A 133 8.94 -8.60 0.09
N ASP A 134 8.49 -9.39 -0.91
CA ASP A 134 7.28 -10.22 -0.80
C ASP A 134 7.33 -11.17 0.39
N TRP A 135 8.47 -11.86 0.57
CA TRP A 135 8.71 -12.68 1.75
C TRP A 135 8.65 -11.87 3.05
N LEU A 136 9.30 -10.71 3.11
CA LEU A 136 9.29 -9.85 4.30
C LEU A 136 7.87 -9.38 4.62
N TYR A 137 7.12 -8.93 3.62
CA TYR A 137 5.73 -8.51 3.76
C TYR A 137 4.87 -9.64 4.35
N GLU A 138 5.00 -10.87 3.84
CA GLU A 138 4.30 -12.03 4.40
C GLU A 138 4.70 -12.30 5.86
N ARG A 139 5.99 -12.18 6.20
CA ARG A 139 6.46 -12.36 7.59
C ARG A 139 5.91 -11.29 8.51
N LEU A 140 5.92 -10.03 8.09
CA LEU A 140 5.35 -8.91 8.86
C LEU A 140 3.84 -9.08 9.04
N LEU A 141 3.12 -9.50 7.99
CA LEU A 141 1.68 -9.74 8.05
C LEU A 141 1.34 -10.90 9.00
N VAL A 142 2.11 -11.99 8.94
CA VAL A 142 1.93 -13.13 9.85
C VAL A 142 2.23 -12.73 11.30
N LYS A 143 3.31 -11.98 11.53
CA LYS A 143 3.75 -11.61 12.89
C LYS A 143 2.88 -10.52 13.52
N PHE A 144 2.65 -9.42 12.80
CA PHE A 144 2.05 -8.21 13.33
C PHE A 144 0.65 -7.90 12.81
N GLY A 145 0.18 -8.55 11.74
CA GLY A 145 -1.06 -8.18 11.03
C GLY A 145 -2.34 -8.26 11.86
N SER A 146 -2.31 -8.82 13.07
CA SER A 146 -3.43 -8.75 14.02
C SER A 146 -3.48 -7.45 14.83
N ALA A 147 -2.37 -6.73 14.96
CA ALA A 147 -2.22 -5.52 15.75
C ALA A 147 -1.86 -4.29 14.92
N ILE A 148 -1.02 -4.46 13.90
CA ILE A 148 -0.45 -3.38 13.10
C ILE A 148 -0.80 -3.61 11.61
N PRO A 149 -1.42 -2.65 10.93
CA PRO A 149 -1.69 -2.71 9.50
C PRO A 149 -0.38 -2.65 8.70
N ILE A 150 -0.14 -3.68 7.88
CA ILE A 150 1.04 -3.72 7.01
C ILE A 150 0.66 -3.14 5.64
N PRO A 151 1.34 -2.09 5.14
CA PRO A 151 1.05 -1.52 3.83
C PRO A 151 1.31 -2.56 2.73
N SER A 152 0.46 -2.55 1.71
CA SER A 152 0.59 -3.41 0.54
C SER A 152 1.87 -3.10 -0.25
N LEU A 153 2.48 -4.15 -0.82
CA LEU A 153 3.55 -3.99 -1.78
C LEU A 153 3.01 -3.58 -3.16
N PRO A 154 3.85 -3.00 -4.04
CA PRO A 154 3.50 -2.75 -5.44
C PRO A 154 3.21 -4.05 -6.18
N ASP A 155 2.38 -4.03 -7.22
CA ASP A 155 1.94 -5.26 -7.89
C ASP A 155 3.05 -6.13 -8.50
N LYS A 156 2.78 -7.44 -8.50
CA LYS A 156 3.59 -8.45 -9.20
C LYS A 156 3.30 -8.38 -10.70
N GLN A 157 4.24 -7.84 -11.47
CA GLN A 157 4.17 -7.87 -12.93
C GLN A 157 5.14 -8.88 -13.53
N VAL A 158 4.63 -9.72 -14.44
CA VAL A 158 5.40 -10.78 -15.13
C VAL A 158 5.89 -10.29 -16.50
N THR A 159 5.00 -9.72 -17.30
CA THR A 159 5.30 -9.11 -18.61
C THR A 159 5.84 -7.68 -18.43
N GLY A 160 6.82 -7.25 -19.23
CA GLY A 160 7.36 -5.88 -19.11
C GLY A 160 8.19 -5.61 -17.85
N ARG A 161 8.52 -6.65 -17.05
CA ARG A 161 9.23 -6.50 -15.77
C ARG A 161 10.65 -5.89 -15.85
N PHE A 162 11.17 -5.72 -17.06
CA PHE A 162 12.48 -5.13 -17.34
C PHE A 162 12.37 -3.77 -18.04
N GLU A 163 11.16 -3.25 -18.25
CA GLU A 163 10.92 -1.92 -18.78
C GLU A 163 11.34 -0.87 -17.75
N GLU A 164 12.01 0.18 -18.21
CA GLU A 164 12.60 1.20 -17.34
C GLU A 164 11.55 1.95 -16.53
N GLU A 165 10.44 2.35 -17.17
CA GLU A 165 9.28 2.99 -16.53
C GLU A 165 8.71 2.14 -15.38
N PHE A 166 8.58 0.83 -15.63
CA PHE A 166 8.10 -0.11 -14.64
C PHE A 166 9.06 -0.26 -13.46
N ILE A 167 10.36 -0.38 -13.74
CA ILE A 167 11.40 -0.48 -12.70
C ILE A 167 11.39 0.78 -11.84
N LYS A 168 11.32 1.97 -12.46
CA LYS A 168 11.28 3.26 -11.78
C LYS A 168 10.06 3.37 -10.87
N MET A 169 8.85 3.16 -11.40
CA MET A 169 7.61 3.19 -10.62
C MET A 169 7.64 2.20 -9.44
N ARG A 170 8.11 0.97 -9.67
CA ARG A 170 8.23 -0.03 -8.60
C ARG A 170 9.23 0.42 -7.54
N MET A 171 10.39 0.95 -7.93
CA MET A 171 11.41 1.44 -7.00
C MET A 171 10.88 2.58 -6.14
N GLU A 172 10.17 3.55 -6.73
CA GLU A 172 9.53 4.66 -6.00
C GLU A 172 8.52 4.15 -4.96
N ARG A 173 7.67 3.18 -5.33
CA ARG A 173 6.71 2.60 -4.39
C ARG A 173 7.36 1.71 -3.33
N LEU A 174 8.43 0.99 -3.67
CA LEU A 174 9.23 0.25 -2.69
C LEU A 174 9.95 1.20 -1.72
N GLN A 175 10.44 2.36 -2.19
CA GLN A 175 11.00 3.40 -1.34
C GLN A 175 9.95 3.89 -0.33
N ALA A 176 8.75 4.24 -0.80
CA ALA A 176 7.67 4.66 0.09
C ALA A 176 7.30 3.57 1.12
N TRP A 177 7.23 2.31 0.67
CA TRP A 177 6.96 1.18 1.56
C TRP A 177 8.05 1.02 2.63
N MET A 178 9.33 1.04 2.22
CA MET A 178 10.47 0.93 3.12
C MET A 178 10.49 2.06 4.15
N THR A 179 10.32 3.31 3.70
CA THR A 179 10.25 4.47 4.59
C THR A 179 9.10 4.33 5.60
N ARG A 180 7.94 3.81 5.21
CA ARG A 180 6.84 3.56 6.15
C ARG A 180 7.20 2.53 7.22
N MET A 181 7.89 1.45 6.84
CA MET A 181 8.36 0.42 7.78
C MET A 181 9.45 0.95 8.71
N CYS A 182 10.41 1.74 8.21
CA CYS A 182 11.44 2.39 9.02
C CYS A 182 10.86 3.39 10.03
N ARG A 183 9.78 4.10 9.68
CA ARG A 183 9.14 5.08 10.58
C ARG A 183 8.20 4.48 11.61
N HIS A 184 7.82 3.21 11.47
CA HIS A 184 6.94 2.56 12.42
C HIS A 184 7.74 2.09 13.65
N PRO A 185 7.41 2.54 14.88
CA PRO A 185 8.25 2.31 16.07
C PRO A 185 8.40 0.83 16.46
N VAL A 186 7.38 0.00 16.21
CA VAL A 186 7.44 -1.45 16.47
C VAL A 186 8.12 -2.23 15.34
N ILE A 187 7.71 -2.04 14.08
CA ILE A 187 8.25 -2.80 12.94
C ILE A 187 9.74 -2.51 12.75
N SER A 188 10.14 -1.24 12.82
CA SER A 188 11.52 -0.83 12.60
C SER A 188 12.49 -1.51 13.57
N GLU A 189 12.12 -1.68 14.84
CA GLU A 189 12.95 -2.33 15.86
C GLU A 189 12.84 -3.87 15.86
N SER A 190 11.93 -4.45 15.07
CA SER A 190 11.71 -5.90 15.06
C SER A 190 12.90 -6.67 14.49
N GLU A 191 13.20 -7.82 15.08
CA GLU A 191 14.34 -8.65 14.66
C GLU A 191 14.28 -9.05 13.17
N VAL A 192 13.09 -9.38 12.66
CA VAL A 192 12.90 -9.78 11.25
C VAL A 192 13.23 -8.64 10.28
N PHE A 193 12.87 -7.40 10.62
CA PHE A 193 13.14 -6.24 9.78
C PHE A 193 14.61 -5.82 9.86
N GLN A 194 15.19 -5.84 11.07
CA GLN A 194 16.61 -5.53 11.27
C GLN A 194 17.54 -6.53 10.58
N GLN A 195 17.23 -7.84 10.63
CA GLN A 195 17.99 -8.86 9.90
C GLN A 195 17.86 -8.72 8.38
N PHE A 196 16.70 -8.28 7.89
CA PHE A 196 16.51 -7.98 6.48
C PHE A 196 17.45 -6.86 6.00
N LEU A 197 17.68 -5.83 6.83
CA LEU A 197 18.50 -4.68 6.46
C LEU A 197 20.01 -4.88 6.68
N ASN A 198 20.42 -5.73 7.63
CA ASN A 198 21.79 -5.70 8.17
C ASN A 198 22.57 -7.02 8.03
N PHE A 199 22.08 -8.01 7.29
CA PHE A 199 22.82 -9.27 7.09
C PHE A 199 24.16 -9.03 6.35
N ARG A 200 25.19 -9.81 6.69
CA ARG A 200 26.56 -9.64 6.15
C ARG A 200 26.86 -10.58 4.99
N ASP A 201 26.25 -11.76 5.01
CA ASP A 201 26.47 -12.79 4.00
C ASP A 201 25.22 -13.65 3.79
N GLU A 202 25.24 -14.46 2.74
CA GLU A 202 24.10 -15.30 2.36
C GLU A 202 23.75 -16.36 3.43
N LYS A 203 24.74 -16.80 4.22
CA LYS A 203 24.53 -17.78 5.30
C LYS A 203 23.77 -17.12 6.45
N GLU A 204 24.12 -15.90 6.81
CA GLU A 204 23.40 -15.09 7.80
C GLU A 204 21.97 -14.82 7.35
N TRP A 205 21.77 -14.41 6.08
CA TRP A 205 20.44 -14.24 5.49
C TRP A 205 19.58 -15.51 5.58
N LYS A 206 20.11 -16.67 5.17
CA LYS A 206 19.38 -17.95 5.24
C LYS A 206 19.04 -18.33 6.69
N THR A 207 19.94 -18.07 7.62
CA THR A 207 19.74 -18.36 9.05
C THR A 207 18.65 -17.46 9.63
N GLY A 208 18.73 -16.15 9.38
CA GLY A 208 17.74 -15.17 9.82
C GLY A 208 16.36 -15.43 9.24
N LYS A 209 16.29 -15.72 7.93
CA LYS A 209 15.07 -16.13 7.24
C LYS A 209 14.39 -17.33 7.92
N ARG A 210 15.15 -18.41 8.17
CA ARG A 210 14.63 -19.61 8.84
C ARG A 210 14.21 -19.34 10.28
N LYS A 211 14.90 -18.43 10.98
CA LYS A 211 14.53 -18.01 12.34
C LYS A 211 13.19 -17.29 12.34
N ALA A 212 13.00 -16.32 11.44
CA ALA A 212 11.73 -15.59 11.29
C ALA A 212 10.56 -16.48 10.85
N GLU A 213 10.83 -17.53 10.06
CA GLU A 213 9.82 -18.51 9.64
C GLU A 213 9.36 -19.44 10.76
N LYS A 214 10.21 -19.67 11.77
CA LYS A 214 9.93 -20.52 12.94
C LYS A 214 9.42 -19.74 14.16
N ASP A 215 9.22 -18.44 14.02
CA ASP A 215 8.71 -17.62 15.12
C ASP A 215 7.28 -18.04 15.51
N GLU A 216 7.08 -18.34 16.79
CA GLU A 216 5.80 -18.75 17.35
C GLU A 216 5.00 -17.55 17.88
N LEU A 217 5.65 -16.39 18.10
CA LEU A 217 5.03 -15.15 18.59
C LEU A 217 4.41 -14.37 17.43
N VAL A 218 3.46 -15.02 16.75
CA VAL A 218 2.80 -14.53 15.53
C VAL A 218 1.28 -14.47 15.69
N GLY A 219 0.61 -13.70 14.83
CA GLY A 219 -0.83 -13.49 14.87
C GLY A 219 -1.27 -12.90 16.21
N VAL A 220 -2.29 -13.48 16.84
CA VAL A 220 -2.78 -13.02 18.16
C VAL A 220 -1.75 -13.21 19.29
N MET A 221 -0.74 -14.06 19.11
CA MET A 221 0.28 -14.23 20.15
C MET A 221 1.19 -13.01 20.27
N ILE A 222 1.21 -12.10 19.29
CA ILE A 222 1.99 -10.87 19.38
C ILE A 222 1.57 -9.99 20.56
N PHE A 223 0.28 -10.00 20.93
CA PHE A 223 -0.23 -9.25 22.08
C PHE A 223 0.34 -9.75 23.42
N SER A 224 0.91 -10.97 23.47
CA SER A 224 1.63 -11.44 24.66
C SER A 224 2.95 -10.71 24.91
N THR A 225 3.49 -10.06 23.87
CA THR A 225 4.73 -9.27 23.93
C THR A 225 4.50 -7.81 24.29
N MET A 226 3.23 -7.38 24.29
CA MET A 226 2.86 -5.98 24.53
C MET A 226 2.61 -5.73 26.01
N GLU A 227 3.18 -4.66 26.54
CA GLU A 227 3.06 -4.28 27.95
C GLU A 227 2.52 -2.85 28.07
N PRO A 228 1.21 -2.68 28.29
CA PRO A 228 0.63 -1.38 28.59
C PRO A 228 1.05 -0.88 29.97
N GLU A 229 1.60 0.32 30.04
CA GLU A 229 1.92 1.04 31.27
C GLU A 229 0.70 1.86 31.76
N ALA A 230 -0.44 1.17 31.91
CA ALA A 230 -1.71 1.80 32.24
C ALA A 230 -2.65 0.83 33.00
N PRO A 231 -3.69 1.35 33.69
CA PRO A 231 -4.70 0.51 34.34
C PRO A 231 -5.45 -0.40 33.36
N ASP A 232 -6.01 -1.51 33.87
CA ASP A 232 -6.85 -2.39 33.07
C ASP A 232 -8.11 -1.64 32.59
N LEU A 233 -8.46 -1.83 31.32
CA LEU A 233 -9.67 -1.26 30.71
C LEU A 233 -10.88 -2.15 30.99
N ASP A 234 -12.06 -1.54 31.12
CA ASP A 234 -13.32 -2.28 31.16
C ASP A 234 -13.82 -2.64 29.75
N LEU A 235 -14.69 -3.64 29.67
CA LEU A 235 -15.18 -4.16 28.38
C LEU A 235 -16.02 -3.15 27.60
N VAL A 236 -16.73 -2.26 28.27
CA VAL A 236 -17.58 -1.24 27.63
C VAL A 236 -16.70 -0.19 26.96
N GLU A 237 -15.66 0.28 27.65
CA GLU A 237 -14.68 1.20 27.06
C GLU A 237 -13.99 0.57 25.85
N ILE A 238 -13.55 -0.68 25.95
CA ILE A 238 -12.90 -1.39 24.85
C ILE A 238 -13.82 -1.48 23.62
N GLU A 239 -15.10 -1.82 23.82
CA GLU A 239 -16.07 -1.90 22.75
C GLU A 239 -16.29 -0.54 22.07
N GLN A 240 -16.45 0.52 22.86
CA GLN A 240 -16.64 1.88 22.33
C GLN A 240 -15.46 2.33 21.47
N LYS A 241 -14.22 2.06 21.91
CA LYS A 241 -13.01 2.40 21.14
C LYS A 241 -12.97 1.63 19.82
N CYS A 242 -13.24 0.34 19.85
CA CYS A 242 -13.25 -0.48 18.66
C CYS A 242 -14.33 -0.06 17.64
N ASP A 243 -15.54 0.24 18.12
CA ASP A 243 -16.62 0.74 17.28
C ASP A 243 -16.27 2.09 16.65
N ALA A 244 -15.63 2.99 17.40
CA ALA A 244 -15.18 4.28 16.89
C ALA A 244 -14.15 4.10 15.76
N VAL A 245 -13.18 3.21 15.95
CA VAL A 245 -12.17 2.89 14.93
C VAL A 245 -12.81 2.29 13.69
N GLY A 246 -13.72 1.31 13.86
CA GLY A 246 -14.44 0.69 12.75
C GLY A 246 -15.25 1.70 11.92
N LYS A 247 -16.00 2.59 12.59
CA LYS A 247 -16.75 3.66 11.92
C LYS A 247 -15.83 4.63 11.16
N PHE A 248 -14.76 5.10 11.81
CA PHE A 248 -13.82 6.03 11.19
C PHE A 248 -13.12 5.42 9.97
N THR A 249 -12.55 4.23 10.11
CA THR A 249 -11.81 3.55 9.04
C THR A 249 -12.70 3.24 7.83
N LYS A 250 -13.95 2.81 8.05
CA LYS A 250 -14.89 2.60 6.95
C LYS A 250 -15.22 3.90 6.21
N ALA A 251 -15.52 4.97 6.95
CA ALA A 251 -15.84 6.26 6.35
C ALA A 251 -14.65 6.85 5.59
N MET A 252 -13.43 6.68 6.13
CA MET A 252 -12.20 7.09 5.46
C MET A 252 -11.94 6.28 4.18
N ASP A 253 -12.10 4.96 4.21
CA ASP A 253 -11.96 4.10 3.02
C ASP A 253 -12.89 4.54 1.89
N ASP A 254 -14.16 4.84 2.20
CA ASP A 254 -15.11 5.36 1.21
C ASP A 254 -14.67 6.71 0.64
N GLY A 255 -14.25 7.65 1.50
CA GLY A 255 -13.78 8.97 1.06
C GLY A 255 -12.50 8.91 0.22
N VAL A 256 -11.57 8.02 0.55
CA VAL A 256 -10.33 7.81 -0.23
C VAL A 256 -10.64 7.18 -1.59
N LYS A 257 -11.57 6.22 -1.66
CA LYS A 257 -12.02 5.61 -2.92
C LYS A 257 -12.69 6.62 -3.84
N GLU A 258 -13.55 7.47 -3.29
CA GLU A 258 -14.18 8.54 -4.06
C GLU A 258 -13.14 9.50 -4.63
N LEU A 259 -12.17 9.93 -3.79
CA LEU A 259 -11.08 10.79 -4.21
C LEU A 259 -10.25 10.16 -5.33
N LEU A 260 -9.89 8.88 -5.19
CA LEU A 260 -9.20 8.09 -6.20
C LEU A 260 -9.97 8.05 -7.52
N THR A 261 -11.28 7.80 -7.47
CA THR A 261 -12.13 7.78 -8.66
C THR A 261 -12.13 9.12 -9.38
N VAL A 262 -12.39 10.22 -8.66
CA VAL A 262 -12.41 11.58 -9.25
C VAL A 262 -11.03 11.97 -9.81
N GLY A 263 -9.95 11.64 -9.09
CA GLY A 263 -8.59 11.86 -9.57
C GLY A 263 -8.28 11.07 -10.85
N GLN A 264 -8.70 9.81 -10.93
CA GLN A 264 -8.48 8.98 -12.12
C GLN A 264 -9.29 9.46 -13.32
N GLU A 265 -10.53 9.90 -13.10
CA GLU A 265 -11.36 10.51 -14.15
C GLU A 265 -10.74 11.80 -14.67
N HIS A 266 -10.28 12.67 -13.76
CA HIS A 266 -9.59 13.91 -14.11
C HIS A 266 -8.30 13.64 -14.90
N TRP A 267 -7.47 12.69 -14.44
CA TRP A 267 -6.25 12.27 -15.15
C TRP A 267 -6.54 11.79 -16.58
N LYS A 268 -7.55 10.92 -16.76
CA LYS A 268 -7.96 10.46 -18.10
C LYS A 268 -8.40 11.61 -18.99
N ARG A 269 -9.03 12.64 -18.43
CA ARG A 269 -9.42 13.84 -19.16
C ARG A 269 -8.20 14.66 -19.60
N CYS A 270 -7.26 14.91 -18.69
CA CYS A 270 -6.05 15.69 -18.93
C CYS A 270 -5.04 14.99 -19.85
N THR A 271 -5.00 13.66 -19.87
CA THR A 271 -4.12 12.89 -20.77
C THR A 271 -4.81 12.48 -22.08
N GLY A 272 -6.11 12.74 -22.23
CA GLY A 272 -6.94 12.25 -23.34
C GLY A 272 -7.60 13.36 -24.16
N PRO A 273 -8.89 13.67 -23.91
CA PRO A 273 -9.65 14.61 -24.72
C PRO A 273 -9.20 16.08 -24.56
N LEU A 274 -8.78 16.51 -23.37
CA LEU A 274 -8.52 17.94 -23.12
C LEU A 274 -7.32 18.50 -23.93
N PRO A 275 -6.15 17.83 -24.00
CA PRO A 275 -5.08 18.24 -24.90
C PRO A 275 -5.52 18.32 -26.36
N LYS A 276 -6.38 17.38 -26.81
CA LYS A 276 -6.87 17.35 -28.19
C LYS A 276 -7.74 18.56 -28.51
N GLU A 277 -8.47 19.11 -27.54
CA GLU A 277 -9.23 20.36 -27.71
C GLU A 277 -8.29 21.54 -27.93
N TYR A 278 -7.26 21.70 -27.10
CA TYR A 278 -6.25 22.74 -27.28
C TYR A 278 -5.50 22.61 -28.62
N GLN A 279 -5.14 21.39 -29.03
CA GLN A 279 -4.53 21.15 -30.35
C GLN A 279 -5.46 21.54 -31.50
N LYS A 280 -6.77 21.25 -31.40
CA LYS A 280 -7.75 21.65 -32.43
C LYS A 280 -7.88 23.16 -32.53
N ILE A 281 -7.92 23.86 -31.39
CA ILE A 281 -7.93 25.33 -31.36
C ILE A 281 -6.66 25.87 -32.03
N GLY A 282 -5.49 25.36 -31.64
CA GLY A 282 -4.21 25.79 -32.21
C GLY A 282 -4.11 25.61 -33.72
N LYS A 283 -4.58 24.47 -34.24
CA LYS A 283 -4.62 24.17 -35.68
C LYS A 283 -5.64 25.02 -36.43
N ALA A 284 -6.79 25.31 -35.82
CA ALA A 284 -7.81 26.17 -36.42
C ALA A 284 -7.29 27.60 -36.61
N LEU A 285 -6.59 28.15 -35.61
CA LEU A 285 -5.94 29.47 -35.71
C LEU A 285 -4.90 29.52 -36.84
N GLN A 286 -4.02 28.52 -36.92
CA GLN A 286 -3.01 28.44 -37.99
C GLN A 286 -3.63 28.28 -39.38
N SER A 287 -4.71 27.50 -39.48
CA SER A 287 -5.46 27.34 -40.73
C SER A 287 -6.07 28.67 -41.17
N LEU A 288 -6.63 29.44 -40.23
CA LEU A 288 -7.20 30.76 -40.52
C LEU A 288 -6.12 31.76 -40.97
N ALA A 289 -4.98 31.80 -40.28
CA ALA A 289 -3.84 32.63 -40.69
C ALA A 289 -3.35 32.28 -42.09
N THR A 290 -3.32 30.99 -42.45
CA THR A 290 -2.97 30.52 -43.79
C THR A 290 -3.95 31.05 -44.85
N VAL A 291 -5.25 31.08 -44.53
CA VAL A 291 -6.27 31.66 -45.42
C VAL A 291 -6.06 33.17 -45.58
N PHE A 292 -5.77 33.91 -44.51
CA PHE A 292 -5.48 35.35 -44.61
C PHE A 292 -4.24 35.62 -45.47
N SER A 293 -3.16 34.87 -45.27
CA SER A 293 -1.95 34.97 -46.10
C SER A 293 -2.19 34.68 -47.59
N SER A 294 -3.28 33.99 -47.96
CA SER A 294 -3.64 33.76 -49.36
C SER A 294 -4.23 35.00 -50.07
N SER A 295 -4.56 36.06 -49.32
CA SER A 295 -5.07 37.33 -49.88
C SER A 295 -4.04 38.04 -50.77
N GLY A 296 -2.74 37.80 -50.54
CA GLY A 296 -1.63 38.52 -51.17
C GLY A 296 -1.41 39.94 -50.63
N TYR A 297 -2.23 40.42 -49.67
CA TYR A 297 -2.10 41.74 -49.08
C TYR A 297 -0.93 41.79 -48.08
N GLN A 298 0.09 42.60 -48.37
CA GLN A 298 1.31 42.66 -47.55
C GLN A 298 1.11 43.42 -46.23
N GLY A 299 0.04 44.21 -46.08
CA GLY A 299 -0.20 45.03 -44.89
C GLY A 299 -0.72 44.25 -43.68
N GLU A 300 -0.98 42.94 -43.81
CA GLU A 300 -1.51 42.08 -42.73
C GLU A 300 -0.54 40.97 -42.30
N THR A 301 0.70 40.98 -42.79
CA THR A 301 1.71 39.94 -42.47
C THR A 301 1.93 39.78 -40.97
N ASP A 302 2.13 40.89 -40.24
CA ASP A 302 2.37 40.86 -38.79
C ASP A 302 1.17 40.30 -38.01
N LEU A 303 -0.05 40.56 -38.47
CA LEU A 303 -1.27 40.00 -37.88
C LEU A 303 -1.35 38.49 -38.12
N ASN A 304 -1.07 38.04 -39.35
CA ASN A 304 -1.12 36.62 -39.71
C ASN A 304 -0.06 35.81 -38.96
N ASP A 305 1.13 36.37 -38.78
CA ASP A 305 2.20 35.78 -37.97
C ASP A 305 1.80 35.69 -36.49
N ALA A 306 1.20 36.74 -35.93
CA ALA A 306 0.70 36.72 -34.55
C ALA A 306 -0.38 35.64 -34.34
N ILE A 307 -1.32 35.48 -35.27
CA ILE A 307 -2.37 34.43 -35.21
C ILE A 307 -1.74 33.03 -35.32
N THR A 308 -0.76 32.84 -36.21
CA THR A 308 -0.04 31.57 -36.37
C THR A 308 0.66 31.17 -35.08
N GLU A 309 1.35 32.12 -34.44
CA GLU A 309 2.09 31.89 -33.21
C GLU A 309 1.19 31.68 -31.99
N ALA A 310 0.04 32.35 -31.94
CA ALA A 310 -1.01 32.03 -30.97
C ALA A 310 -1.48 30.58 -31.15
N GLY A 311 -1.65 30.13 -32.40
CA GLY A 311 -2.00 28.75 -32.71
C GLY A 311 -0.97 27.73 -32.20
N LYS A 312 0.33 27.98 -32.42
CA LYS A 312 1.43 27.15 -31.88
C LYS A 312 1.44 27.14 -30.35
N THR A 313 1.19 28.30 -29.72
CA THR A 313 1.10 28.42 -28.25
C THR A 313 0.02 27.51 -27.67
N TYR A 314 -1.14 27.41 -28.33
CA TYR A 314 -2.20 26.48 -27.94
C TYR A 314 -1.80 24.99 -28.10
N GLU A 315 -0.99 24.64 -29.09
CA GLU A 315 -0.43 23.29 -29.21
C GLU A 315 0.59 22.99 -28.10
N GLU A 316 1.42 23.95 -27.70
CA GLU A 316 2.32 23.81 -26.55
C GLU A 316 1.57 23.63 -25.23
N ILE A 317 0.49 24.39 -25.02
CA ILE A 317 -0.39 24.23 -23.84
C ILE A 317 -1.00 22.82 -23.82
N ALA A 318 -1.35 22.26 -24.98
CA ALA A 318 -1.86 20.89 -25.04
C ALA A 318 -0.84 19.86 -24.50
N SER A 319 0.44 20.00 -24.86
CA SER A 319 1.51 19.13 -24.34
C SER A 319 1.68 19.30 -22.83
N LEU A 320 1.67 20.54 -22.33
CA LEU A 320 1.75 20.82 -20.89
C LEU A 320 0.59 20.18 -20.10
N VAL A 321 -0.62 20.24 -20.64
CA VAL A 321 -1.81 19.63 -20.01
C VAL A 321 -1.70 18.10 -20.00
N ALA A 322 -1.13 17.50 -21.04
CA ALA A 322 -0.96 16.04 -21.13
C ALA A 322 0.10 15.50 -20.16
N GLU A 323 1.11 16.30 -19.82
CA GLU A 323 2.22 15.93 -18.93
C GLU A 323 1.95 16.23 -17.45
N GLN A 324 0.82 16.85 -17.13
CA GLN A 324 0.48 17.25 -15.76
C GLN A 324 0.22 16.03 -14.85
N ILE A 325 0.97 15.94 -13.75
CA ILE A 325 0.92 14.84 -12.77
C ILE A 325 -0.43 14.81 -12.02
N CYS A 326 -1.06 13.63 -11.89
CA CYS A 326 -2.27 13.45 -11.08
C CYS A 326 -1.94 13.38 -9.58
N PHE A 327 -2.92 13.83 -8.81
CA PHE A 327 -2.96 13.99 -7.36
C PHE A 327 -2.77 12.71 -6.52
N ILE A 328 -2.84 11.47 -7.05
CA ILE A 328 -3.10 10.31 -6.16
C ILE A 328 -2.27 9.04 -6.43
N ASP A 329 -1.26 8.82 -5.59
CA ASP A 329 -0.76 7.49 -5.21
C ASP A 329 -0.83 7.38 -3.67
N THR A 330 -2.03 7.53 -3.10
CA THR A 330 -2.25 7.31 -1.65
C THR A 330 -2.57 5.84 -1.40
N THR A 331 -1.62 5.12 -0.80
CA THR A 331 -1.78 3.73 -0.40
C THR A 331 -2.85 3.59 0.69
N ALA A 332 -3.90 2.81 0.41
CA ALA A 332 -4.99 2.52 1.33
C ALA A 332 -4.58 1.46 2.38
N PHE A 333 -5.07 1.61 3.61
CA PHE A 333 -4.85 0.70 4.74
C PHE A 333 -6.19 0.13 5.25
N CYS A 334 -6.26 -1.16 5.53
CA CYS A 334 -7.41 -1.84 6.16
C CYS A 334 -7.01 -2.47 7.50
N ILE A 335 -7.84 -2.34 8.55
CA ILE A 335 -7.63 -2.93 9.89
C ILE A 335 -8.76 -3.94 10.21
N SER A 336 -8.44 -5.04 10.91
CA SER A 336 -9.37 -6.14 11.20
C SER A 336 -10.14 -6.00 12.53
N GLN A 337 -11.44 -6.30 12.52
CA GLN A 337 -12.43 -6.08 13.60
C GLN A 337 -12.72 -7.33 14.48
N GLY A 338 -12.12 -8.50 14.19
CA GLY A 338 -12.61 -9.79 14.70
C GLY A 338 -12.42 -10.10 16.20
N ALA A 339 -11.66 -9.30 16.95
CA ALA A 339 -11.28 -9.61 18.34
C ALA A 339 -12.38 -9.40 19.38
N ILE A 340 -13.25 -8.41 19.19
CA ILE A 340 -14.21 -7.97 20.21
C ILE A 340 -15.37 -8.96 20.37
N GLU A 341 -15.80 -9.60 19.28
CA GLU A 341 -16.94 -10.52 19.27
C GLU A 341 -16.72 -11.74 20.20
N LYS A 342 -15.47 -12.22 20.32
CA LYS A 342 -15.12 -13.40 21.14
C LYS A 342 -15.09 -13.14 22.64
N VAL A 343 -14.91 -11.90 23.06
CA VAL A 343 -14.90 -11.52 24.47
C VAL A 343 -16.32 -11.54 25.03
N LYS A 344 -17.29 -11.11 24.22
CA LYS A 344 -18.73 -11.21 24.54
C LYS A 344 -19.22 -12.66 24.59
N GLU A 345 -18.63 -13.55 23.78
CA GLU A 345 -18.91 -15.00 23.87
C GLU A 345 -18.37 -15.61 25.17
N SER A 346 -17.32 -15.05 25.77
CA SER A 346 -16.75 -15.55 27.03
C SER A 346 -17.71 -15.44 28.22
N ASP A 347 -18.54 -14.39 28.28
CA ASP A 347 -19.57 -14.25 29.31
C ASP A 347 -20.59 -15.41 29.26
N LYS A 348 -20.93 -15.89 28.06
CA LYS A 348 -21.77 -17.08 27.87
C LYS A 348 -21.04 -18.37 28.26
N LEU A 349 -19.71 -18.44 28.11
CA LEU A 349 -18.90 -19.60 28.48
C LEU A 349 -18.66 -19.71 29.99
N VAL A 350 -18.53 -18.59 30.71
CA VAL A 350 -18.50 -18.55 32.19
C VAL A 350 -19.83 -19.02 32.76
N ALA A 351 -20.95 -18.54 32.20
CA ALA A 351 -22.29 -18.92 32.63
C ALA A 351 -22.62 -20.41 32.39
N THR A 352 -21.89 -21.06 31.48
CA THR A 352 -22.01 -22.51 31.19
C THR A 352 -20.94 -23.36 31.90
N SER A 353 -20.22 -22.79 32.88
CA SER A 353 -19.15 -23.45 33.67
C SER A 353 -17.98 -23.99 32.85
N LYS A 354 -17.73 -23.45 31.65
CA LYS A 354 -16.65 -23.92 30.76
C LYS A 354 -15.29 -23.28 31.05
N ILE A 355 -15.25 -22.17 31.79
CA ILE A 355 -14.04 -21.42 32.16
C ILE A 355 -14.11 -20.89 33.60
N THR A 356 -12.96 -20.71 34.25
CA THR A 356 -12.92 -20.22 35.65
C THR A 356 -13.05 -18.69 35.74
N PRO A 357 -13.42 -18.11 36.90
CA PRO A 357 -13.41 -16.67 37.10
C PRO A 357 -12.02 -16.03 36.93
N GLN A 358 -10.95 -16.77 37.25
CA GLN A 358 -9.57 -16.32 37.02
C GLN A 358 -9.24 -16.29 35.52
N ASP A 359 -9.70 -17.29 34.76
CA ASP A 359 -9.56 -17.28 33.30
C ASP A 359 -10.31 -16.09 32.70
N LYS A 360 -11.50 -15.76 33.21
CA LYS A 360 -12.24 -14.56 32.81
C LYS A 360 -11.45 -13.27 33.05
N GLN A 361 -10.87 -13.10 34.25
CA GLN A 361 -10.04 -11.91 34.53
C GLN A 361 -8.83 -11.82 33.60
N ASN A 362 -8.17 -12.94 33.33
CA ASN A 362 -7.05 -12.98 32.39
C ASN A 362 -7.49 -12.63 30.95
N MET A 363 -8.68 -13.08 30.53
CA MET A 363 -9.25 -12.71 29.23
C MET A 363 -9.50 -11.21 29.15
N VAL A 364 -10.13 -10.60 30.17
CA VAL A 364 -10.38 -9.15 30.20
C VAL A 364 -9.07 -8.37 30.09
N LYS A 365 -8.03 -8.75 30.85
CA LYS A 365 -6.70 -8.14 30.75
C LYS A 365 -6.10 -8.23 29.35
N ARG A 366 -6.14 -9.41 28.74
CA ARG A 366 -5.62 -9.66 27.38
C ARG A 366 -6.33 -8.81 26.33
N VAL A 367 -7.65 -8.68 26.47
CA VAL A 367 -8.46 -7.85 25.58
C VAL A 367 -8.16 -6.36 25.81
N GLY A 368 -7.91 -5.96 27.07
CA GLY A 368 -7.38 -4.64 27.40
C GLY A 368 -6.07 -4.35 26.67
N THR A 369 -5.10 -5.29 26.68
CA THR A 369 -3.85 -5.18 25.92
C THR A 369 -4.10 -5.00 24.42
N MET A 370 -5.04 -5.75 23.84
CA MET A 370 -5.41 -5.61 22.44
C MET A 370 -6.01 -4.23 22.13
N SER A 371 -6.84 -3.69 23.03
CA SER A 371 -7.40 -2.35 22.90
C SER A 371 -6.32 -1.26 23.00
N TYR A 372 -5.39 -1.38 23.94
CA TYR A 372 -4.24 -0.48 24.04
C TYR A 372 -3.39 -0.48 22.78
N ALA A 373 -3.11 -1.66 22.22
CA ALA A 373 -2.37 -1.79 20.96
C ALA A 373 -3.13 -1.16 19.79
N LEU A 374 -4.45 -1.38 19.69
CA LEU A 374 -5.28 -0.75 18.66
C LEU A 374 -5.28 0.78 18.77
N GLN A 375 -5.41 1.31 19.99
CA GLN A 375 -5.39 2.75 20.23
C GLN A 375 -4.02 3.36 19.93
N ALA A 376 -2.94 2.69 20.34
CA ALA A 376 -1.56 3.09 20.03
C ALA A 376 -1.32 3.14 18.52
N GLU A 377 -1.80 2.14 17.79
CA GLU A 377 -1.72 2.09 16.34
C GLU A 377 -2.55 3.17 15.67
N MET A 378 -3.78 3.41 16.15
CA MET A 378 -4.62 4.48 15.61
C MET A 378 -4.03 5.87 15.86
N ASN A 379 -3.35 6.07 16.99
CA ASN A 379 -2.60 7.30 17.25
C ASN A 379 -1.41 7.46 16.29
N HIS A 380 -0.65 6.38 16.03
CA HIS A 380 0.39 6.38 15.00
C HIS A 380 -0.19 6.71 13.62
N PHE A 381 -1.28 6.05 13.24
CA PHE A 381 -1.98 6.26 11.99
C PHE A 381 -2.46 7.71 11.83
N HIS A 382 -3.13 8.27 12.84
CA HIS A 382 -3.65 9.64 12.75
C HIS A 382 -2.54 10.68 12.66
N SER A 383 -1.46 10.53 13.43
CA SER A 383 -0.29 11.41 13.37
C SER A 383 0.31 11.44 11.96
N ASN A 384 0.57 10.25 11.40
CA ASN A 384 1.09 10.12 10.04
C ASN A 384 0.11 10.66 8.98
N ARG A 385 -1.17 10.29 9.08
CA ARG A 385 -2.21 10.74 8.14
C ARG A 385 -2.29 12.26 8.07
N ILE A 386 -2.28 12.96 9.21
CA ILE A 386 -2.32 14.43 9.22
C ILE A 386 -1.12 15.00 8.48
N TYR A 387 0.09 14.50 8.77
CA TYR A 387 1.31 14.94 8.11
C TYR A 387 1.29 14.66 6.59
N ASP A 388 0.93 13.44 6.21
CA ASP A 388 0.97 12.95 4.83
C ASP A 388 -0.05 13.70 3.96
N TYR A 389 -1.30 13.83 4.41
CA TYR A 389 -2.34 14.55 3.67
C TYR A 389 -2.05 16.04 3.57
N ASN A 390 -1.53 16.66 4.64
CA ASN A 390 -1.11 18.06 4.60
C ASN A 390 0.01 18.25 3.57
N SER A 391 1.02 17.37 3.57
CA SER A 391 2.16 17.47 2.67
C SER A 391 1.76 17.29 1.21
N VAL A 392 0.98 16.25 0.89
CA VAL A 392 0.59 15.95 -0.50
C VAL A 392 -0.38 16.99 -1.07
N ILE A 393 -1.34 17.46 -0.28
CA ILE A 393 -2.30 18.49 -0.73
C ILE A 393 -1.57 19.81 -0.98
N ARG A 394 -0.63 20.20 -0.10
CA ARG A 394 0.20 21.39 -0.31
C ARG A 394 1.04 21.29 -1.57
N LEU A 395 1.75 20.17 -1.74
CA LEU A 395 2.55 19.94 -2.94
C LEU A 395 1.69 20.00 -4.20
N TYR A 396 0.52 19.37 -4.19
CA TYR A 396 -0.41 19.43 -5.32
C TYR A 396 -0.82 20.86 -5.64
N LEU A 397 -1.23 21.65 -4.65
CA LEU A 397 -1.63 23.04 -4.86
C LEU A 397 -0.47 23.90 -5.37
N GLU A 398 0.75 23.71 -4.84
CA GLU A 398 1.97 24.38 -5.31
C GLU A 398 2.24 24.06 -6.79
N GLN A 399 2.12 22.79 -7.20
CA GLN A 399 2.26 22.38 -8.60
C GLN A 399 1.13 22.90 -9.49
N GLN A 400 -0.11 22.97 -9.01
CA GLN A 400 -1.23 23.55 -9.75
C GLN A 400 -1.03 25.05 -9.98
N VAL A 401 -0.57 25.80 -8.98
CA VAL A 401 -0.26 27.24 -9.11
C VAL A 401 0.79 27.43 -10.21
N GLN A 402 1.91 26.72 -10.11
CA GLN A 402 3.00 26.80 -11.09
C GLN A 402 2.51 26.46 -12.51
N PHE A 403 1.66 25.43 -12.64
CA PHE A 403 1.06 25.02 -13.91
C PHE A 403 0.23 26.14 -14.54
N TYR A 404 -0.71 26.72 -13.80
CA TYR A 404 -1.57 27.78 -14.34
C TYR A 404 -0.80 29.08 -14.60
N GLU A 405 0.19 29.42 -13.77
CA GLU A 405 1.09 30.56 -14.02
C GLU A 405 1.89 30.39 -15.32
N THR A 406 2.38 29.17 -15.58
CA THR A 406 3.11 28.83 -16.81
C THR A 406 2.22 28.99 -18.04
N ILE A 407 0.97 28.50 -17.98
CA ILE A 407 0.00 28.69 -19.07
C ILE A 407 -0.30 30.18 -19.28
N ALA A 408 -0.55 30.92 -18.20
CA ALA A 408 -0.84 32.35 -18.28
C ALA A 408 0.32 33.12 -18.93
N GLU A 409 1.56 32.78 -18.59
CA GLU A 409 2.75 33.40 -19.19
C GLU A 409 2.86 33.09 -20.68
N LYS A 410 2.64 31.84 -21.11
CA LYS A 410 2.60 31.49 -22.54
C LYS A 410 1.54 32.28 -23.30
N LEU A 411 0.35 32.43 -22.74
CA LEU A 411 -0.72 33.22 -23.34
C LEU A 411 -0.37 34.71 -23.40
N ARG A 412 0.30 35.27 -22.36
CA ARG A 412 0.78 36.66 -22.38
C ARG A 412 1.82 36.88 -23.49
N GLN A 413 2.74 35.93 -23.68
CA GLN A 413 3.75 36.02 -24.74
C GLN A 413 3.12 36.00 -26.14
N ALA A 414 2.11 35.15 -26.35
CA ALA A 414 1.35 35.14 -27.61
C ALA A 414 0.59 36.45 -27.81
N LEU A 415 -0.10 36.95 -26.77
CA LEU A 415 -0.84 38.21 -26.81
C LEU A 415 0.07 39.41 -27.16
N GLY A 416 1.27 39.47 -26.59
CA GLY A 416 2.23 40.55 -26.83
C GLY A 416 2.75 40.65 -28.28
N ARG A 417 2.47 39.65 -29.13
CA ARG A 417 2.81 39.67 -30.57
C ARG A 417 1.76 40.35 -31.43
N PHE A 418 0.55 40.54 -30.93
CA PHE A 418 -0.51 41.21 -31.69
C PHE A 418 -0.21 42.71 -31.80
N PRO A 419 -0.27 43.30 -33.00
CA PRO A 419 -0.12 44.74 -33.18
C PRO A 419 -1.20 45.50 -32.40
N VAL A 420 -0.82 46.59 -31.74
CA VAL A 420 -1.77 47.54 -31.16
C VAL A 420 -2.25 48.44 -32.31
N MET A 421 -3.53 48.34 -32.66
CA MET A 421 -4.15 49.12 -33.75
C MET A 421 -4.63 50.49 -33.30
#